data_AF-A0A7S3LF93-F1
#
_entry.id   AF-A0A7S3LF93-F1
#
_cell.length_a   1.000
_cell.length_b   1.000
_cell.length_c   1.000
_cell.angle_alpha   90.00
_cell.angle_beta   90.00
_cell.angle_gamma   90.00
#
_symmetry.space_group_name_H-M   'P 1'
#
loop_
_entity.id
_entity.type
_entity.pdbx_description
1 polymer ?
#
loop_
_entity_poly.entity_id
_entity_poly.type
_entity_poly.pdbx_seq_one_letter_code
_entity_poly.pdbx_strand_id
1 'polypeptide(L)'
;PIQAADRIAFYWKSRKQIFGDRWLRPMNQTGNGALSKDDIELLRSGFFATLVRPSDGLVILVDLSRLPRLLGDALPRLIMYLSSIWRGRASGSSEGITVVHVVNAA
;
A
#
# COMPACT_ATOMS: atom_id res chain seq x y z
N PRO A 1 23.87 -11.49 0.89
CA PRO A 1 23.18 -12.31 -0.14
C PRO A 1 21.96 -13.09 0.41
N ILE A 2 22.15 -13.90 1.46
CA ILE A 2 21.10 -14.76 2.04
C ILE A 2 19.88 -13.94 2.53
N GLN A 3 20.12 -12.87 3.29
CA GLN A 3 19.05 -12.00 3.79
C GLN A 3 18.22 -11.35 2.67
N ALA A 4 18.82 -11.06 1.50
CA ALA A 4 18.08 -10.51 0.37
C ALA A 4 17.20 -11.57 -0.29
N ALA A 5 17.70 -12.80 -0.42
CA ALA A 5 16.93 -13.93 -0.91
C ALA A 5 15.75 -14.25 0.03
N ASP A 6 15.97 -14.22 1.34
CA ASP A 6 14.92 -14.43 2.35
C ASP A 6 13.83 -13.37 2.26
N ARG A 7 14.19 -12.09 2.10
CA ARG A 7 13.24 -10.99 1.93
C ARG A 7 12.40 -11.16 0.65
N ILE A 8 13.01 -11.57 -0.45
CA ILE A 8 12.30 -11.82 -1.71
C ILE A 8 11.37 -13.03 -1.58
N ALA A 9 11.84 -14.12 -0.98
CA ALA A 9 11.02 -15.31 -0.74
C ALA A 9 9.83 -14.99 0.17
N PHE A 10 10.06 -14.23 1.24
CA PHE A 10 9.00 -13.77 2.14
C PHE A 10 7.99 -12.89 1.41
N TYR A 11 8.45 -11.92 0.62
CA TYR A 11 7.58 -11.06 -0.18
C TYR A 11 6.61 -11.88 -1.07
N TRP A 12 7.13 -12.85 -1.80
CA TRP A 12 6.29 -13.68 -2.69
C TRP A 12 5.34 -14.60 -1.92
N LYS A 13 5.78 -15.16 -0.79
CA LYS A 13 4.90 -15.96 0.10
C LYS A 13 3.74 -15.12 0.64
N SER A 14 4.03 -13.95 1.22
CA SER A 14 3.01 -13.03 1.71
C SER A 14 2.07 -12.58 0.59
N ARG A 15 2.60 -12.28 -0.59
CA ARG A 15 1.79 -11.86 -1.74
C ARG A 15 0.82 -12.96 -2.17
N LYS A 16 1.26 -14.22 -2.21
CA LYS A 16 0.39 -15.36 -2.51
C LYS A 16 -0.72 -15.52 -1.47
N GLN A 17 -0.39 -15.41 -0.19
CA GLN A 17 -1.37 -15.51 0.89
C GLN A 17 -2.42 -14.38 0.83
N ILE A 18 -1.99 -13.14 0.56
CA ILE A 18 -2.84 -11.95 0.58
C ILE A 18 -3.78 -11.87 -0.64
N PHE A 19 -3.31 -12.29 -1.82
CA PHE A 19 -4.04 -12.10 -3.08
C PHE A 19 -4.71 -13.38 -3.62
N GLY A 20 -4.48 -14.53 -2.99
CA GLY A 20 -4.96 -15.82 -3.48
C GLY A 20 -4.51 -16.04 -4.92
N ASP A 21 -5.42 -16.48 -5.79
CA ASP A 21 -5.11 -16.78 -7.20
C ASP A 21 -4.67 -15.58 -8.05
N ARG A 22 -4.89 -14.35 -7.56
CA ARG A 22 -4.52 -13.12 -8.27
C ARG A 22 -3.10 -12.66 -7.97
N TRP A 23 -2.34 -13.41 -7.18
CA TRP A 23 -1.03 -12.99 -6.67
C TRP A 23 0.03 -12.69 -7.73
N LEU A 24 0.00 -13.36 -8.89
CA LEU A 24 0.89 -13.08 -10.02
C LEU A 24 0.41 -11.96 -10.94
N ARG A 25 -0.81 -11.44 -10.73
CA ARG A 25 -1.35 -10.40 -11.60
C ARG A 25 -0.65 -9.05 -11.32
N PRO A 26 -0.64 -8.15 -12.33
CA PRO A 26 -0.07 -6.82 -12.18
C PRO A 26 -0.68 -6.04 -11.01
N MET A 27 0.17 -5.31 -10.28
CA MET A 27 -0.23 -4.45 -9.17
C MET A 27 -0.68 -3.08 -9.69
N ASN A 28 -1.90 -3.00 -10.24
CA ASN A 28 -2.45 -1.79 -10.85
C ASN A 28 -3.93 -1.55 -10.47
N GLN A 29 -4.44 -0.36 -10.74
CA GLN A 29 -5.83 0.05 -10.46
C GLN A 29 -6.78 -0.18 -11.65
N THR A 30 -6.53 -1.21 -12.47
CA THR A 30 -7.42 -1.51 -13.62
C THR A 30 -8.67 -2.31 -13.23
N GLY A 31 -8.67 -2.90 -12.03
CA GLY A 31 -9.71 -3.83 -11.56
C GLY A 31 -9.57 -5.27 -12.10
N ASN A 32 -8.66 -5.50 -13.05
CA ASN A 32 -8.37 -6.83 -13.63
C ASN A 32 -7.05 -7.44 -13.10
N GLY A 33 -6.26 -6.64 -12.38
CA GLY A 33 -4.97 -7.02 -11.80
C GLY A 33 -5.09 -7.74 -10.44
N ALA A 34 -4.08 -7.53 -9.60
CA ALA A 34 -4.06 -8.06 -8.23
C ALA A 34 -5.08 -7.35 -7.33
N LEU A 35 -5.34 -6.06 -7.55
CA LEU A 35 -6.40 -5.32 -6.85
C LEU A 35 -7.77 -5.60 -7.45
N SER A 36 -8.77 -5.83 -6.61
CA SER A 36 -10.18 -5.93 -7.03
C SER A 36 -10.77 -4.53 -7.26
N LYS A 37 -12.01 -4.48 -7.78
CA LYS A 37 -12.77 -3.23 -7.85
C LYS A 37 -13.01 -2.63 -6.45
N ASP A 38 -13.32 -3.47 -5.47
CA ASP A 38 -13.54 -3.03 -4.09
C ASP A 38 -12.27 -2.45 -3.44
N ASP A 39 -11.11 -3.08 -3.70
CA ASP A 39 -9.83 -2.54 -3.25
C ASP A 39 -9.58 -1.14 -3.85
N ILE A 40 -9.96 -0.92 -5.11
CA ILE A 40 -9.82 0.38 -5.79
C ILE A 40 -10.81 1.41 -5.24
N GLU A 41 -12.05 1.04 -4.97
CA GLU A 41 -13.04 1.92 -4.34
C GLU A 41 -12.57 2.35 -2.94
N LEU A 42 -11.99 1.44 -2.17
CA LEU A 42 -11.36 1.80 -0.89
C LEU A 42 -10.23 2.82 -1.09
N LEU A 43 -9.35 2.64 -2.07
CA LEU A 43 -8.31 3.65 -2.37
C LEU A 43 -8.91 5.01 -2.76
N ARG A 44 -10.06 5.02 -3.46
CA ARG A 44 -10.78 6.24 -3.84
C ARG A 44 -11.43 6.97 -2.67
N SER A 45 -11.69 6.30 -1.54
CA SER A 45 -12.25 6.96 -0.35
C SER A 45 -11.34 8.03 0.24
N GLY A 46 -10.06 8.04 -0.16
CA GLY A 46 -9.08 9.00 0.33
C GLY A 46 -8.68 8.75 1.78
N PHE A 47 -8.95 7.56 2.34
CA PHE A 47 -8.35 7.13 3.61
C PHE A 47 -6.84 7.12 3.55
N PHE A 48 -6.28 7.01 2.35
CA PHE A 48 -4.86 7.02 2.09
C PHE A 48 -4.52 8.14 1.12
N ALA A 49 -3.75 9.13 1.57
CA ALA A 49 -3.30 10.24 0.74
C ALA A 49 -1.79 10.42 0.84
N THR A 50 -1.15 10.62 -0.31
CA THR A 50 0.27 11.03 -0.35
C THR A 50 0.33 12.56 -0.24
N LEU A 51 1.03 13.04 0.77
CA LEU A 51 1.33 14.46 0.93
C LEU A 51 2.69 14.73 0.30
N VAL A 52 2.72 15.61 -0.70
CA VAL A 52 3.96 16.08 -1.30
C VAL A 52 4.57 17.10 -0.34
N ARG A 53 5.76 16.81 0.19
CA ARG A 53 6.57 17.81 0.89
C ARG A 53 7.51 18.48 -0.09
N PRO A 54 7.77 19.79 0.06
CA PRO A 54 8.82 20.48 -0.70
C PRO A 54 10.23 19.93 -0.43
N SER A 55 10.45 19.29 0.72
CA SER A 55 11.71 18.66 1.12
C SER A 55 11.56 17.13 1.11
N ASP A 56 11.99 16.48 0.03
CA ASP A 56 12.39 15.09 -0.28
C ASP A 56 11.76 13.85 0.41
N GLY A 57 11.05 13.99 1.53
CA GLY A 57 10.41 12.89 2.25
C GLY A 57 8.98 12.62 1.79
N LEU A 58 8.67 11.35 1.52
CA LEU A 58 7.30 10.89 1.30
C LEU A 58 6.53 10.90 2.62
N VAL A 59 5.54 11.79 2.73
CA VAL A 59 4.60 11.80 3.86
C VAL A 59 3.29 11.16 3.42
N ILE A 60 2.78 10.29 4.27
CA ILE A 60 1.54 9.56 4.06
C ILE A 60 0.54 9.98 5.13
N LEU A 61 -0.66 10.34 4.71
CA LEU A 61 -1.82 10.50 5.57
C LEU A 61 -2.66 9.23 5.53
N VAL A 62 -2.92 8.65 6.71
CA VAL A 62 -3.89 7.58 6.90
C VAL A 62 -5.03 8.10 7.77
N ASP A 63 -6.19 8.31 7.15
CA ASP A 63 -7.43 8.73 7.79
C ASP A 63 -8.39 7.54 7.88
N LEU A 64 -8.33 6.83 9.00
CA LEU A 64 -9.16 5.64 9.24
C LEU A 64 -10.66 5.98 9.39
N SER A 65 -11.02 7.24 9.63
CA SER A 65 -12.44 7.66 9.71
C SER A 65 -13.15 7.58 8.36
N ARG A 66 -12.38 7.63 7.26
CA ARG A 66 -12.87 7.50 5.88
C ARG A 66 -12.98 6.05 5.40
N LEU A 67 -12.76 5.10 6.31
CA LEU A 67 -12.88 3.68 6.00
C LEU A 67 -14.23 3.14 6.49
N PRO A 68 -14.88 2.27 5.71
CA PRO A 68 -15.91 1.42 6.27
C PRO A 68 -15.34 0.66 7.47
N ARG A 69 -16.12 0.51 8.56
CA ARG A 69 -15.68 -0.13 9.82
C ARG A 69 -15.10 -1.55 9.65
N LEU A 70 -15.25 -2.19 8.49
CA LEU A 70 -14.76 -3.53 8.18
C LEU A 70 -13.69 -3.45 7.08
N LEU A 71 -12.44 -3.23 7.47
CA LEU A 71 -11.28 -3.30 6.55
C LEU A 71 -10.87 -4.73 6.17
N GLY A 72 -11.26 -5.72 7.00
CA GLY A 72 -11.02 -7.14 6.79
C GLY A 72 -9.67 -7.46 6.13
N ASP A 73 -9.70 -8.30 5.11
CA ASP A 73 -8.52 -8.73 4.35
C ASP A 73 -8.03 -7.70 3.31
N ALA A 74 -8.68 -6.53 3.20
CA ALA A 74 -8.31 -5.52 2.20
C ALA A 74 -7.06 -4.74 2.61
N LEU A 75 -6.88 -4.44 3.89
CA LEU A 75 -5.78 -3.58 4.35
C LEU A 75 -4.38 -4.09 3.92
N PRO A 76 -4.03 -5.40 4.05
CA PRO A 76 -2.76 -5.92 3.55
C PRO A 76 -2.58 -5.77 2.04
N ARG A 77 -3.66 -5.92 1.25
CA ARG A 77 -3.62 -5.73 -0.21
C ARG A 77 -3.28 -4.27 -0.55
N LEU A 78 -3.93 -3.34 0.12
CA LEU A 78 -3.74 -1.91 -0.09
C LEU A 78 -2.33 -1.48 0.32
N ILE A 79 -1.81 -1.94 1.46
CA ILE A 79 -0.43 -1.65 1.89
C ILE A 79 0.59 -2.15 0.86
N MET A 80 0.41 -3.37 0.31
CA MET A 80 1.30 -3.89 -0.74
C MET A 80 1.24 -3.05 -2.02
N TYR A 81 0.05 -2.60 -2.43
CA TYR A 81 -0.10 -1.71 -3.59
C TYR A 81 0.64 -0.40 -3.37
N LEU A 82 0.40 0.26 -2.25
CA LEU A 82 0.98 1.57 -1.96
C LEU A 82 2.51 1.49 -1.85
N SER A 83 3.03 0.42 -1.24
CA SER A 83 4.48 0.12 -1.20
C SER A 83 5.11 -0.04 -2.58
N SER A 84 4.34 -0.47 -3.59
CA SER A 84 4.83 -0.57 -4.98
C SER A 84 4.93 0.80 -5.67
N ILE A 85 4.02 1.74 -5.34
CA ILE A 85 4.05 3.11 -5.87
C ILE A 85 5.20 3.90 -5.24
N TRP A 86 5.41 3.78 -3.93
CA TRP A 86 6.43 4.56 -3.21
C TRP A 86 7.83 4.28 -3.71
N ARG A 87 8.14 3.01 -4.02
CA ARG A 87 9.41 2.63 -4.66
C ARG A 87 9.62 3.31 -6.01
N GLY A 88 8.55 3.59 -6.76
CA GLY A 88 8.65 4.30 -8.04
C GLY A 88 8.83 5.81 -7.90
N ARG A 89 8.50 6.41 -6.74
CA ARG A 89 8.58 7.86 -6.47
C ARG A 89 9.78 8.26 -5.62
N ALA A 90 10.34 7.36 -4.83
CA ALA A 90 11.56 7.60 -4.09
C ALA A 90 12.75 7.65 -5.06
N SER A 91 13.01 8.82 -5.66
CA SER A 91 14.22 9.08 -6.41
C SER A 91 15.41 9.12 -5.43
N GLY A 92 16.10 7.99 -5.27
CA GLY A 92 17.48 7.95 -4.80
C GLY A 92 17.77 8.20 -3.32
N SER A 93 16.82 8.63 -2.49
CA SER A 93 17.07 8.82 -1.05
C SER A 93 16.81 7.53 -0.27
N SER A 94 17.77 7.15 0.59
CA SER A 94 17.64 6.09 1.59
C SER A 94 16.70 6.45 2.76
N GLU A 95 15.94 7.53 2.64
CA GLU A 95 15.09 8.04 3.72
C GLU A 95 13.82 7.23 3.89
N GLY A 96 13.50 7.00 5.17
CA GLY A 96 12.32 6.27 5.59
C GLY A 96 11.02 6.97 5.21
N ILE A 97 9.93 6.24 5.42
CA ILE A 97 8.58 6.73 5.15
C ILE A 97 7.98 7.24 6.46
N THR A 98 7.45 8.46 6.47
CA THR A 98 6.71 8.99 7.62
C THR A 98 5.21 8.80 7.41
N VAL A 99 4.56 8.11 8.34
CA VAL A 99 3.12 7.86 8.32
C VAL A 99 2.46 8.69 9.43
N VAL A 100 1.48 9.51 9.05
CA VAL A 100 0.66 10.30 9.97
C VAL A 100 -0.73 9.66 10.04
N HIS A 101 -1.13 9.27 11.25
CA HIS A 101 -2.45 8.72 11.52
C HIS A 101 -3.34 9.79 12.14
N VAL A 102 -4.53 9.99 11.60
CA VAL A 102 -5.55 10.84 12.23
C VAL A 102 -6.19 10.05 13.37
N VAL A 103 -5.98 10.50 14.61
CA VAL A 103 -6.62 9.93 15.80
C VAL A 103 -7.67 10.94 16.28
N ASN A 104 -8.94 10.55 16.29
CA ASN A 104 -10.11 11.38 16.65
C ASN A 104 -10.48 12.45 15.60
N ALA A 105 -10.90 12.03 14.40
CA ALA A 105 -11.70 12.92 13.55
C ALA A 105 -13.09 13.08 14.18
N ALA A 106 -13.39 14.29 14.64
CA ALA A 106 -14.69 14.66 15.21
C ALA A 106 -15.80 14.67 14.16
#